data_AF-A0A947C450-F1
#
_entry.id   AF-A0A947C450-F1
#
_cell.length_a   1.000
_cell.length_b   1.000
_cell.length_c   1.000
_cell.angle_alpha   90.00
_cell.angle_beta   90.00
_cell.angle_gamma   90.00
#
_symmetry.space_group_name_H-M   'P 1'
#
loop_
_entity.id
_entity.type
_entity.pdbx_description
1 polymer ?
#
loop_
_entity_poly.entity_id
_entity_poly.type
_entity_poly.pdbx_seq_one_letter_code
_entity_poly.pdbx_strand_id
1 'polypeptide(L)'
;LGVLMGLLVGAVFGLWPFQDGVAPKVGEIFKGQILTNERLAELTPDKFPTQFYTPDFNGVMMALGLVGVGYMVTTLVARVGGAKPERPHT
;
A
#
# COMPACT_ATOMS: atom_id res chain seq x y z
N LEU A 1 -22.83 -6.88 -1.42
CA LEU A 1 -21.89 -6.64 -0.29
C LEU A 1 -20.61 -7.47 -0.39
N GLY A 2 -20.68 -8.77 -0.75
CA GLY A 2 -19.50 -9.65 -0.78
C GLY A 2 -18.36 -9.24 -1.72
N VAL A 3 -18.65 -8.73 -2.92
CA VAL A 3 -17.62 -8.33 -3.90
C VAL A 3 -16.73 -7.19 -3.38
N LEU A 4 -17.33 -6.14 -2.81
CA LEU A 4 -16.60 -5.03 -2.19
C LEU A 4 -15.73 -5.51 -1.03
N MET A 5 -16.24 -6.46 -0.24
CA MET A 5 -15.50 -7.02 0.89
C MET A 5 -14.32 -7.88 0.43
N GLY A 6 -14.48 -8.66 -0.65
CA GLY A 6 -13.39 -9.39 -1.28
C GLY A 6 -12.31 -8.46 -1.85
N LEU A 7 -12.69 -7.32 -2.42
CA LEU A 7 -11.75 -6.33 -2.95
C LEU A 7 -10.97 -5.64 -1.82
N LEU A 8 -11.63 -5.31 -0.72
CA LEU A 8 -11.00 -4.77 0.50
C LEU A 8 -9.98 -5.74 1.09
N VAL A 9 -10.38 -7.00 1.30
CA VAL A 9 -9.50 -8.03 1.87
C VAL A 9 -8.35 -8.35 0.91
N GLY A 10 -8.64 -8.51 -0.38
CA GLY A 10 -7.65 -8.80 -1.41
C GLY A 10 -6.62 -7.68 -1.56
N ALA A 11 -7.02 -6.41 -1.43
CA ALA A 11 -6.09 -5.29 -1.47
C ALA A 11 -5.10 -5.30 -0.29
N VAL A 12 -5.53 -5.69 0.91
CA VAL A 12 -4.65 -5.80 2.09
C VAL A 12 -3.68 -6.97 1.93
N PHE A 13 -4.18 -8.14 1.50
CA PHE A 13 -3.32 -9.31 1.29
C PHE A 13 -2.37 -9.16 0.10
N GLY A 14 -2.79 -8.48 -0.98
CA GLY A 14 -1.94 -8.22 -2.14
C GLY A 14 -0.81 -7.22 -1.88
N LEU A 15 -0.91 -6.43 -0.82
CA LEU A 15 0.13 -5.49 -0.39
C LEU A 15 1.12 -6.14 0.61
N TRP A 16 0.87 -7.37 1.02
CA TRP A 16 1.70 -8.12 1.95
C TRP A 16 2.69 -9.03 1.19
N PRO A 17 3.97 -9.11 1.60
CA PRO A 17 4.59 -8.50 2.77
C PRO A 17 5.08 -7.05 2.53
N PHE A 18 4.95 -6.18 3.54
CA PHE A 18 5.49 -4.81 3.54
C PHE A 18 7.02 -4.74 3.75
N GLN A 19 7.73 -5.78 3.31
CA GLN A 19 9.16 -5.95 3.52
C GLN A 19 9.82 -6.02 2.15
N ASP A 20 10.67 -5.04 1.87
CA ASP A 20 11.49 -5.05 0.66
C ASP A 20 12.86 -5.65 1.01
N GLY A 21 13.30 -6.63 0.22
CA GLY A 21 14.61 -7.24 0.35
C GLY A 21 15.67 -6.32 -0.22
N VAL A 22 16.33 -5.52 0.62
CA VAL A 22 17.36 -4.57 0.16
C VAL A 22 18.72 -5.24 0.18
N ALA A 23 19.41 -5.23 -0.97
CA ALA A 23 20.78 -5.71 -1.05
C ALA A 23 21.70 -4.87 -0.13
N PRO A 24 22.41 -5.47 0.82
CA PRO A 24 23.25 -4.73 1.76
C PRO A 24 24.38 -4.00 1.02
N LYS A 25 24.64 -2.74 1.37
CA LYS A 25 25.81 -2.00 0.86
C LYS A 25 27.04 -2.31 1.72
N VAL A 26 28.21 -2.39 1.07
CA VAL A 26 29.50 -2.59 1.75
C VAL A 26 29.74 -1.46 2.75
N GLY A 27 30.04 -1.79 4.00
CA GLY A 27 30.29 -0.81 5.06
C GLY A 27 29.10 -0.44 5.95
N GLU A 28 27.89 -0.95 5.68
CA GLU A 28 26.77 -0.80 6.60
C GLU A 28 26.87 -1.79 7.78
N ILE A 29 26.46 -1.35 8.96
CA ILE A 29 26.41 -2.19 10.17
C ILE A 29 25.12 -3.01 10.11
N PHE A 30 25.23 -4.33 9.97
CA PHE A 30 24.09 -5.25 9.99
C PHE A 30 24.24 -6.21 11.17
N LYS A 31 23.19 -6.28 12.02
CA LYS A 31 23.17 -7.09 13.26
C LYS A 31 24.39 -6.86 14.20
N GLY A 32 24.88 -5.63 14.28
CA GLY A 32 26.01 -5.28 15.14
C GLY A 32 27.39 -5.70 14.60
N GLN A 33 27.49 -6.13 13.34
CA GLN A 33 28.75 -6.41 12.66
C GLN A 33 28.89 -5.56 11.39
N ILE A 34 30.12 -5.12 11.10
CA ILE A 34 30.44 -4.35 9.90
C ILE A 34 30.48 -5.32 8.72
N LEU A 35 29.66 -5.08 7.69
CA LEU A 35 29.68 -5.87 6.46
C LEU A 35 30.94 -5.57 5.64
N THR A 36 31.93 -6.48 5.68
CA THR A 36 33.12 -6.49 4.82
C THR A 36 32.85 -7.21 3.49
N ASN A 37 33.62 -6.87 2.45
CA ASN A 37 33.47 -7.40 1.08
C ASN A 37 33.43 -8.95 0.99
N GLU A 38 34.18 -9.63 1.85
CA GLU A 38 34.27 -11.10 1.89
C GLU A 38 32.96 -11.76 2.35
N ARG A 39 32.19 -11.10 3.24
CA ARG A 39 30.93 -11.63 3.78
C ARG A 39 29.74 -11.36 2.87
N LEU A 40 29.81 -10.31 2.06
CA LEU A 40 28.81 -9.98 1.04
C LEU A 40 28.74 -11.05 -0.06
N ALA A 41 29.87 -11.72 -0.35
CA ALA A 41 29.93 -12.82 -1.30
C ALA A 41 29.32 -14.15 -0.77
N GLU A 42 29.27 -14.33 0.57
CA GLU A 42 28.63 -15.49 1.22
C GLU A 42 27.12 -15.29 1.50
N LEU A 43 26.61 -14.06 1.35
CA LEU A 43 25.21 -13.73 1.59
C LEU A 43 24.34 -14.22 0.42
N THR A 44 23.67 -15.36 0.62
CA THR A 44 22.60 -15.80 -0.28
C THR A 44 21.40 -14.84 -0.24
N PRO A 45 20.66 -14.67 -1.35
CA PRO A 45 19.54 -13.71 -1.45
C PRO A 45 18.47 -13.86 -0.36
N ASP A 46 18.26 -15.07 0.15
CA ASP A 46 17.32 -15.38 1.24
C ASP A 46 17.71 -14.80 2.61
N LYS A 47 18.93 -14.26 2.74
CA LYS A 47 19.47 -13.72 4.01
C LYS A 47 19.59 -12.20 3.99
N PHE A 48 19.05 -11.53 2.97
CA PHE A 48 19.13 -10.09 2.86
C PHE A 48 18.45 -9.37 4.03
N PRO A 49 18.99 -8.22 4.47
CA PRO A 49 18.32 -7.32 5.38
C PRO A 49 16.89 -7.01 4.91
N THR A 50 15.90 -7.40 5.71
CA THR A 50 14.53 -6.92 5.53
C THR A 50 14.46 -5.52 6.14
N GLN A 51 14.28 -4.49 5.32
CA GLN A 51 13.91 -3.17 5.83
C GLN A 51 12.39 -3.00 5.73
N PHE A 52 11.79 -2.36 6.74
CA PHE A 52 10.39 -1.97 6.67
C PHE A 52 10.23 -0.92 5.58
N TYR A 53 9.31 -1.17 4.65
CA TYR A 53 9.00 -0.20 3.61
C TYR A 53 8.37 1.05 4.24
N THR A 54 9.10 2.17 4.23
CA THR A 54 8.56 3.47 4.61
C THR A 54 8.06 4.17 3.34
N PRO A 55 6.74 4.33 3.17
CA PRO A 55 6.20 4.97 1.98
C PRO A 55 6.70 6.40 1.87
N ASP A 56 7.13 6.78 0.67
CA ASP A 56 7.49 8.16 0.36
C ASP A 56 6.26 9.08 0.44
N PHE A 57 6.48 10.36 0.76
CA PHE A 57 5.44 11.37 0.89
C PHE A 57 4.54 11.42 -0.36
N ASN A 58 5.14 11.30 -1.55
CA ASN A 58 4.38 11.30 -2.80
C ASN A 58 3.44 10.08 -2.91
N GLY A 59 3.87 8.92 -2.42
CA GLY A 59 3.05 7.70 -2.35
C GLY A 59 1.84 7.87 -1.42
N VAL A 60 2.05 8.49 -0.27
CA VAL A 60 0.97 8.82 0.67
C VAL A 60 -0.05 9.78 0.04
N MET A 61 0.43 10.84 -0.61
CA MET A 61 -0.44 11.84 -1.25
C MET A 61 -1.24 11.26 -2.43
N MET A 62 -0.66 10.37 -3.23
CA MET A 62 -1.40 9.67 -4.28
C MET A 62 -2.50 8.76 -3.72
N ALA A 63 -2.22 8.00 -2.65
CA ALA A 63 -3.21 7.15 -2.02
C ALA A 63 -4.40 7.97 -1.50
N LEU A 64 -4.14 9.09 -0.83
CA LEU A 64 -5.17 10.03 -0.39
C LEU A 64 -5.95 10.63 -1.55
N GLY A 65 -5.27 10.95 -2.66
CA GLY A 65 -5.90 11.43 -3.89
C GLY A 65 -6.90 10.42 -4.46
N LEU A 66 -6.54 9.14 -4.55
CA LEU A 66 -7.43 8.08 -5.04
C LEU A 66 -8.67 7.90 -4.16
N VAL A 67 -8.52 7.99 -2.83
CA VAL A 67 -9.66 7.98 -1.89
C VAL A 67 -10.58 9.16 -2.16
N GLY A 68 -10.02 10.36 -2.35
CA GLY A 68 -10.77 11.56 -2.69
C GLY A 68 -11.54 11.43 -4.01
N VAL A 69 -10.91 10.87 -5.04
CA VAL A 69 -11.56 10.60 -6.34
C VAL A 69 -12.72 9.62 -6.19
N GLY A 70 -12.53 8.51 -5.48
CA GLY A 70 -13.59 7.52 -5.23
C GLY A 70 -14.79 8.13 -4.49
N TYR A 71 -14.53 8.97 -3.48
CA TYR A 71 -15.56 9.72 -2.77
C TYR A 71 -16.30 10.70 -3.69
N MET A 72 -15.57 11.47 -4.50
CA MET A 72 -16.15 12.43 -5.43
C MET A 72 -17.06 11.75 -6.45
N VAL A 73 -16.64 10.64 -7.04
CA VAL A 73 -17.46 9.87 -7.98
C VAL A 73 -18.74 9.39 -7.28
N THR A 74 -18.61 8.84 -6.07
CA THR A 74 -19.76 8.34 -5.30
C THR A 74 -20.78 9.44 -4.99
N THR A 75 -20.30 10.61 -4.57
CA THR A 75 -21.18 11.75 -4.26
C THR A 75 -21.85 12.35 -5.50
N LEU A 76 -21.16 12.40 -6.64
CA LEU A 76 -21.75 12.83 -7.91
C LEU A 76 -22.86 11.88 -8.36
N VAL A 77 -22.63 10.57 -8.30
CA VAL A 77 -23.66 9.55 -8.61
C VAL A 77 -24.86 9.71 -7.68
N ALA A 78 -24.63 9.88 -6.38
CA ALA A 78 -25.71 10.09 -5.40
C ALA A 78 -26.51 11.38 -5.69
N ARG A 79 -25.83 12.47 -6.05
CA ARG A 79 -26.46 13.75 -6.38
C ARG A 79 -27.33 13.68 -7.63
N VAL A 80 -26.88 12.94 -8.65
CA VAL A 80 -27.64 12.74 -9.90
C VAL A 80 -28.81 11.77 -9.69
N GLY A 81 -28.64 10.73 -8.88
CA GLY A 81 -29.68 9.72 -8.60
C GLY A 81 -30.70 10.10 -7.52
N GLY A 82 -30.38 11.05 -6.64
CA GLY A 82 -31.22 11.45 -5.50
C GLY A 82 -32.42 12.34 -5.85
N ALA A 83 -32.54 12.83 -7.08
CA ALA A 83 -33.70 13.58 -7.56
C ALA A 83 -34.87 12.65 -7.88
N LYS A 84 -35.46 12.00 -6.87
CA LYS A 84 -36.74 11.32 -7.02
C LYS A 84 -37.85 12.28 -6.60
N PRO A 85 -38.84 12.59 -7.46
CA PRO A 85 -39.93 13.47 -7.08
C PRO A 85 -40.72 12.81 -5.95
N GLU A 86 -40.92 13.53 -4.85
CA GLU A 86 -41.82 13.14 -3.77
C GLU A 86 -43.18 12.82 -4.38
N ARG A 87 -43.67 11.60 -4.15
CA ARG A 87 -45.03 11.23 -4.57
C ARG A 87 -46.00 11.93 -3.62
N PRO A 88 -47.00 12.68 -4.12
CA PRO A 88 -48.02 13.24 -3.25
C PRO A 88 -48.77 12.08 -2.58
N HIS A 89 -48.83 12.12 -1.26
CA HIS A 89 -49.73 11.27 -0.49
C HIS A 89 -51.15 11.81 -0.70
N THR A 90 -51.97 11.06 -1.43
CA THR A 90 -53.44 11.20 -1.45
C THR A 90 -54.05 9.91 -0.94
#